data_AF-I3Z2A9-F1
#
_entry.id   AF-I3Z2A9-F1
#
_cell.length_a   1.000
_cell.length_b   1.000
_cell.length_c   1.000
_cell.angle_alpha   90.00
_cell.angle_beta   90.00
_cell.angle_gamma   90.00
#
_symmetry.space_group_name_H-M   'P 1'
#
loop_
_entity.id
_entity.type
_entity.pdbx_description
1 polymer ?
#
loop_
_entity_poly.entity_id
_entity_poly.type
_entity_poly.pdbx_seq_one_letter_code
_entity_poly.pdbx_strand_id
1 'polypeptide(L)'
;MKYTTIFLDNKKIEIFNSLLGKETIKVDDQIVSSKYSIFGADHHFSLKEEENTNHYQFKFSLGINGIVYDFYKNGKPIIESEKEVA
;
A
#
# COMPACT_ATOMS: atom_id res chain seq x y z
N MET A 1 -10.05 9.79 0.44
CA MET A 1 -9.58 10.33 1.74
C MET A 1 -8.23 9.72 2.04
N LYS A 2 -7.33 10.46 2.69
CA LYS A 2 -6.04 9.89 3.12
C LYS A 2 -6.32 8.87 4.22
N TYR A 3 -5.76 7.68 4.06
CA TYR A 3 -5.89 6.58 5.02
C TYR A 3 -4.69 6.55 5.97
N THR A 4 -3.47 6.54 5.42
CA THR A 4 -2.24 6.53 6.23
C THR A 4 -1.07 7.17 5.49
N THR A 5 0.03 7.39 6.20
CA THR A 5 1.33 7.83 5.65
C THR A 5 2.44 6.98 6.26
N ILE A 6 3.31 6.44 5.41
CA ILE A 6 4.45 5.61 5.79
C ILE A 6 5.71 6.34 5.32
N PHE A 7 6.70 6.43 6.21
CA PHE A 7 8.03 6.94 5.88
C PHE A 7 9.00 5.75 5.82
N LEU A 8 9.61 5.53 4.66
CA LEU A 8 10.56 4.44 4.42
C LEU A 8 11.64 4.90 3.45
N ASP A 9 12.91 4.70 3.79
CA ASP A 9 14.07 4.99 2.92
C ASP A 9 14.03 6.39 2.28
N ASN A 10 13.77 7.41 3.11
CA ASN A 10 13.60 8.81 2.72
C ASN A 10 12.44 9.09 1.75
N LYS A 11 11.50 8.17 1.60
CA LYS A 11 10.28 8.36 0.81
C LYS A 11 9.09 8.54 1.71
N LYS A 12 8.16 9.37 1.23
CA LYS A 12 6.83 9.52 1.83
C LYS A 12 5.83 8.76 0.99
N ILE A 13 5.32 7.67 1.54
CA ILE A 13 4.28 6.84 0.91
C ILE A 13 2.95 7.22 1.53
N GLU A 14 1.98 7.57 0.71
CA GLU A 14 0.64 7.96 1.16
C GLU A 14 -0.40 7.03 0.54
N ILE A 15 -1.25 6.47 1.39
CA ILE A 15 -2.34 5.60 0.97
C ILE A 15 -3.64 6.39 1.10
N PHE A 16 -4.48 6.27 0.08
CA PHE A 16 -5.80 6.88 0.04
C PHE A 16 -6.83 5.79 -0.27
N ASN A 17 -7.99 5.89 0.39
CA ASN A 17 -9.17 5.10 0.06
C ASN A 17 -10.37 6.05 -0.11
N SER A 18 -11.28 5.77 -1.03
CA SER A 18 -12.50 6.55 -1.25
C SER A 18 -13.72 5.76 -0.85
N LEU A 19 -14.84 6.45 -0.59
CA LEU A 19 -16.11 5.81 -0.24
C LEU A 19 -16.58 4.79 -1.30
N LEU A 20 -16.20 4.98 -2.56
CA LEU A 20 -16.50 4.06 -3.67
C LEU A 20 -15.46 2.95 -3.84
N GLY A 21 -14.59 2.71 -2.85
CA GLY A 21 -13.61 1.63 -2.88
C GLY A 21 -12.39 1.89 -3.77
N LYS A 22 -12.14 3.15 -4.18
CA LYS A 22 -10.91 3.49 -4.90
C LYS A 22 -9.72 3.58 -3.95
N GLU A 23 -8.77 2.68 -4.12
CA GLU A 23 -7.47 2.65 -3.45
C GLU A 23 -6.43 3.38 -4.31
N THR A 24 -5.62 4.23 -3.71
CA THR A 24 -4.56 4.97 -4.42
C THR A 24 -3.32 5.05 -3.54
N ILE A 25 -2.16 4.74 -4.13
CA ILE A 25 -0.86 4.84 -3.48
C ILE A 25 -0.07 5.94 -4.17
N LYS A 26 0.45 6.86 -3.36
CA LYS A 26 1.40 7.87 -3.79
C LYS A 26 2.75 7.66 -3.15
N VAL A 27 3.81 7.95 -3.89
CA VAL A 27 5.17 8.06 -3.37
C VAL A 27 5.71 9.41 -3.78
N ASP A 28 6.11 10.23 -2.80
CA ASP A 28 6.60 11.60 -3.01
C ASP A 28 5.65 12.39 -3.95
N ASP A 29 4.36 12.39 -3.59
CA ASP A 29 3.22 12.99 -4.29
C ASP A 29 2.86 12.42 -5.68
N GLN A 30 3.64 11.47 -6.22
CA GLN A 30 3.34 10.80 -7.49
C GLN A 30 2.47 9.57 -7.29
N ILE A 31 1.40 9.43 -8.08
CA ILE A 31 0.54 8.23 -8.04
C ILE A 31 1.29 7.07 -8.71
N VAL A 32 1.66 6.07 -7.90
CA VAL A 32 2.35 4.86 -8.38
C VAL A 32 1.39 3.70 -8.62
N SER A 33 0.20 3.74 -8.00
CA SER A 33 -0.83 2.74 -8.21
C SER A 33 -2.21 3.25 -7.84
N SER A 34 -3.23 2.83 -8.58
CA SER A 34 -4.64 3.16 -8.29
C SER A 34 -5.54 2.03 -8.79
N LYS A 35 -6.44 1.54 -7.93
CA LYS A 35 -7.38 0.46 -8.25
C LYS A 35 -8.74 0.72 -7.60
N TYR A 36 -9.79 0.14 -8.16
CA TYR A 36 -11.08 0.04 -7.48
C TYR A 36 -11.17 -1.37 -6.88
N SER A 37 -11.60 -1.46 -5.62
CA SER A 37 -11.78 -2.71 -4.90
C SER A 37 -13.01 -2.63 -4.01
N ILE A 38 -13.64 -3.78 -3.75
CA ILE A 38 -14.72 -3.90 -2.73
C ILE A 38 -14.14 -4.55 -1.46
N PHE A 39 -13.27 -5.55 -1.62
CA PHE A 39 -12.70 -6.34 -0.52
C PHE A 39 -11.22 -6.04 -0.24
N GLY A 40 -10.64 -5.04 -0.90
CA GLY A 40 -9.19 -4.87 -0.98
C GLY A 40 -8.62 -5.31 -2.33
N ALA A 41 -7.44 -4.78 -2.69
CA ALA A 41 -6.67 -5.23 -3.85
C ALA A 41 -5.16 -5.27 -3.57
N ASP A 42 -4.48 -6.09 -4.37
CA ASP A 42 -3.02 -6.11 -4.42
C ASP A 42 -2.49 -5.02 -5.35
N HIS A 43 -1.67 -4.12 -4.84
CA HIS A 43 -0.94 -3.13 -5.60
C HIS A 43 0.52 -3.52 -5.71
N HIS A 44 1.04 -3.50 -6.93
CA HIS A 44 2.45 -3.74 -7.22
C HIS A 44 2.99 -2.55 -8.00
N PHE A 45 4.15 -2.06 -7.60
CA PHE A 45 4.87 -1.01 -8.33
C PHE A 45 6.37 -1.13 -8.07
N SER A 46 7.17 -0.52 -8.95
CA SER A 46 8.63 -0.52 -8.83
C SER A 46 9.13 0.91 -8.85
N LEU A 47 10.14 1.21 -8.04
CA LEU A 47 10.80 2.51 -8.02
C LEU A 47 12.30 2.31 -8.22
N LYS A 48 12.91 3.18 -9.02
CA LYS A 48 14.35 3.26 -9.12
C LYS A 48 14.89 4.08 -7.95
N GLU A 49 15.76 3.48 -7.16
CA GLU A 49 16.42 4.06 -6.00
C GLU A 49 17.93 3.92 -6.19
N GLU A 50 18.57 5.05 -6.51
CA GLU A 50 19.99 5.09 -6.87
C GLU A 50 20.29 4.12 -8.03
N GLU A 51 21.06 3.06 -7.75
CA GLU A 51 21.47 2.03 -8.71
C GLU A 51 20.53 0.81 -8.74
N ASN A 52 19.60 0.70 -7.78
CA ASN A 52 18.74 -0.46 -7.61
C ASN A 52 17.30 -0.16 -8.05
N THR A 53 16.60 -1.17 -8.57
CA THR A 53 15.15 -1.12 -8.72
C THR A 53 14.53 -1.89 -7.57
N ASN A 54 13.73 -1.20 -6.77
CA ASN A 54 13.02 -1.81 -5.65
C ASN A 54 11.58 -2.10 -6.04
N HIS A 55 11.10 -3.28 -5.68
CA HIS A 55 9.75 -3.75 -5.93
C HIS A 55 8.92 -3.65 -4.66
N TYR A 56 7.77 -3.01 -4.77
CA TYR A 56 6.88 -2.74 -3.67
C TYR A 56 5.55 -3.44 -3.89
N GLN A 57 5.02 -4.02 -2.81
CA GLN A 57 3.71 -4.65 -2.82
C GLN A 57 2.91 -4.18 -1.61
N PHE A 58 1.70 -3.67 -1.86
CA PHE A 58 0.67 -3.53 -0.83
C PHE A 58 -0.41 -4.56 -1.11
N LYS A 59 -0.87 -5.24 -0.06
CA LYS A 59 -2.04 -6.13 -0.11
C LYS A 59 -3.09 -5.56 0.80
N PHE A 60 -4.14 -4.96 0.23
CA PHE A 60 -5.27 -4.48 1.02
C PHE A 60 -6.30 -5.60 1.19
N SER A 61 -6.91 -5.65 2.37
CA SER A 61 -8.05 -6.53 2.64
C SER A 61 -8.99 -5.90 3.66
N LEU A 62 -10.21 -6.45 3.77
CA LEU A 62 -11.14 -6.14 4.86
C LEU A 62 -10.89 -7.07 6.06
N GLY A 63 -10.60 -6.48 7.21
CA GLY A 63 -10.64 -7.13 8.52
C GLY A 63 -11.86 -6.71 9.34
N ILE A 64 -11.99 -7.26 10.54
CA ILE A 64 -13.14 -7.03 11.45
C ILE A 64 -13.31 -5.54 11.78
N ASN A 65 -12.21 -4.82 11.93
CA ASN A 65 -12.18 -3.41 12.31
C ASN A 65 -12.00 -2.45 11.10
N GLY A 66 -12.17 -2.94 9.87
CA GLY A 66 -12.04 -2.15 8.65
C GLY A 66 -10.88 -2.58 7.76
N ILE A 67 -10.34 -1.65 6.97
CA ILE A 67 -9.30 -1.96 5.98
C ILE A 67 -7.97 -2.26 6.70
N VAL A 68 -7.37 -3.41 6.41
CA VAL A 68 -6.01 -3.75 6.83
C VAL A 68 -5.11 -3.85 5.59
N TYR A 69 -3.80 -3.81 5.81
CA TYR A 69 -2.84 -3.97 4.73
C TYR A 69 -1.54 -4.61 5.18
N ASP A 70 -0.97 -5.41 4.29
CA ASP A 70 0.42 -5.84 4.36
C ASP A 70 1.25 -5.02 3.38
N PHE A 71 2.48 -4.68 3.76
CA PHE A 71 3.41 -3.92 2.93
C PHE A 71 4.75 -4.64 2.82
N TYR A 72 5.23 -4.85 1.60
CA TYR A 72 6.48 -5.52 1.30
C TYR A 72 7.39 -4.66 0.43
N LYS A 73 8.70 -4.76 0.68
CA LYS A 73 9.77 -4.24 -0.18
C LYS A 73 10.68 -5.40 -0.57
N ASN A 74 10.86 -5.63 -1.88
CA ASN A 74 11.64 -6.73 -2.45
C ASN A 74 11.26 -8.11 -1.88
N GLY A 75 9.95 -8.34 -1.73
CA GLY A 75 9.39 -9.57 -1.15
C GLY A 75 9.58 -9.73 0.36
N LYS A 76 10.27 -8.80 1.03
CA LYS A 76 10.42 -8.81 2.49
C LYS A 76 9.33 -7.96 3.14
N PRO A 77 8.68 -8.43 4.21
CA PRO A 77 7.67 -7.66 4.91
C PRO A 77 8.29 -6.44 5.60
N ILE A 78 7.62 -5.30 5.46
CA ILE A 78 7.88 -4.07 6.20
C ILE A 78 6.77 -3.87 7.24
N ILE A 79 5.52 -4.15 6.86
CA ILE A 79 4.35 -4.18 7.75
C ILE A 79 3.59 -5.46 7.44
N GLU A 80 3.27 -6.23 8.48
CA GLU A 80 2.33 -7.33 8.42
C GLU A 80 1.18 -6.99 9.36
N SER A 81 -0.04 -7.00 8.81
CA SER A 81 -1.25 -6.84 9.58
C SER A 81 -1.52 -8.09 10.42
N GLU A 82 -2.10 -7.90 11.61
CA GLU A 82 -2.63 -9.03 12.37
C GLU A 82 -3.71 -9.71 11.53
N LYS A 83 -3.47 -10.96 11.17
CA LYS A 83 -4.43 -11.79 10.44
C LYS A 83 -5.50 -12.24 11.43
N GLU A 84 -6.43 -11.36 11.77
CA GLU A 84 -7.68 -11.80 12.37
C GLU A 84 -8.50 -12.47 11.25
N VAL A 85 -8.39 -13.80 11.19
CA VAL A 85 -9.26 -14.62 10.35
C VAL A 85 -10.67 -14.43 10.89
N ALA A 86 -11.52 -13.77 10.10
CA ALA A 86 -12.95 -13.70 10.36
C ALA A 86 -13.59 -15.10 10.26
#